data_AF-A0A382TEZ6-F1
#
_entry.id   AF-A0A382TEZ6-F1
#
_cell.length_a   1.000
_cell.length_b   1.000
_cell.length_c   1.000
_cell.angle_alpha   90.00
_cell.angle_beta   90.00
_cell.angle_gamma   90.00
#
_symmetry.space_group_name_H-M   'P 1'
#
loop_
_entity.id
_entity.type
_entity.pdbx_description
1 polymer ?
#
loop_
_entity_poly.entity_id
_entity_poly.type
_entity_poly.pdbx_seq_one_letter_code
_entity_poly.pdbx_strand_id
1 'polypeptide(L)'
;MKKFFFLLVITFGMLFLTNIVWIMLNLYSWATVGIDIILSGSEAGLFENIYYSLYFKWIVFADILWIVSLIIFMLQRKHFKTDPTQHFLKYDPINSPKICVTIPAYNEQDSIEQTVKDFIKHRHVESVIVVDNKS
;
A
#
# COMPACT_ATOMS: atom_id res chain seq x y z
N MET A 1 14.38 0.63 2.13
CA MET A 1 13.23 0.74 1.23
C MET A 1 12.47 2.07 1.31
N LYS A 2 12.05 2.58 2.48
CA LYS A 2 11.31 3.85 2.56
C LYS A 2 12.07 5.05 1.95
N LYS A 3 13.33 5.25 2.36
CA LYS A 3 14.20 6.34 1.84
C LYS A 3 14.42 6.23 0.31
N PHE A 4 14.64 5.02 -0.19
CA PHE A 4 14.81 4.76 -1.62
C PHE A 4 13.53 5.05 -2.43
N PHE A 5 12.36 4.67 -1.90
CA PHE A 5 11.07 5.04 -2.49
C PHE A 5 10.89 6.56 -2.56
N PHE A 6 11.17 7.29 -1.46
CA PHE A 6 11.11 8.75 -1.47
C PHE A 6 12.04 9.37 -2.50
N LEU A 7 13.28 8.87 -2.62
CA LEU A 7 14.21 9.32 -3.65
C LEU A 7 13.66 9.09 -5.06
N LEU A 8 13.08 7.90 -5.31
CA LEU A 8 12.53 7.51 -6.60
C LEU A 8 11.33 8.40 -7.03
N VAL A 9 10.50 8.81 -6.06
CA VAL A 9 9.40 9.75 -6.29
C VAL A 9 9.90 11.17 -6.58
N ILE A 10 10.91 11.63 -5.85
CA ILE A 10 11.49 12.96 -6.07
C ILE A 10 12.16 13.05 -7.45
N THR A 11 12.96 12.04 -7.81
CA THR A 11 13.63 12.00 -9.12
C THR A 11 12.63 11.88 -10.27
N PHE A 12 11.51 11.17 -10.06
CA PHE A 12 10.42 11.15 -11.02
C PHE A 12 9.83 12.54 -11.25
N GLY A 13 9.55 13.28 -10.18
CA GLY A 13 9.03 14.65 -10.29
C GLY A 13 9.98 15.58 -11.06
N MET A 14 11.28 15.46 -10.81
CA MET A 14 12.30 16.23 -11.54
C MET A 14 12.36 15.86 -13.03
N LEU A 15 12.36 14.56 -13.35
CA LEU A 15 12.37 14.09 -14.75
C LEU A 15 11.11 14.49 -15.50
N PHE A 16 9.96 14.40 -14.83
CA PHE A 16 8.67 14.80 -15.39
C PHE A 16 8.64 16.30 -15.73
N LEU A 17 9.10 17.16 -14.81
CA LEU A 17 9.23 18.60 -15.07
C LEU A 17 10.22 18.88 -16.20
N THR A 18 11.37 18.19 -16.23
CA THR A 18 12.38 18.34 -17.28
C THR A 18 11.81 18.01 -18.66
N ASN A 19 11.05 16.90 -18.76
CA ASN A 19 10.36 16.51 -19.98
C ASN A 19 9.32 17.56 -20.41
N ILE A 20 8.49 18.06 -19.49
CA ILE A 20 7.51 19.12 -19.79
C ILE A 20 8.20 20.38 -20.32
N VAL A 21 9.24 20.84 -19.64
CA VAL A 21 9.98 22.05 -20.05
C VAL A 21 10.58 21.86 -21.44
N TRP A 22 11.18 20.69 -21.72
CA TRP A 22 11.73 20.39 -23.04
C TRP A 22 10.64 20.41 -24.13
N ILE A 23 9.48 19.80 -23.89
CA ILE A 23 8.35 19.81 -24.83
C ILE A 23 7.89 21.26 -25.07
N MET A 24 7.70 22.06 -24.01
CA MET A 24 7.24 23.44 -24.12
C MET A 24 8.20 24.33 -24.91
N LEU A 25 9.52 24.19 -24.69
CA LEU A 25 10.53 24.94 -25.43
C LEU A 25 10.52 24.59 -26.93
N ASN A 26 10.36 23.31 -27.27
CA ASN A 26 10.27 22.88 -28.66
C ASN A 26 8.98 23.39 -29.33
N LEU A 27 7.84 23.27 -28.66
CA LEU A 27 6.56 23.81 -29.15
C LEU A 27 6.62 25.33 -29.38
N TYR A 28 7.24 26.07 -28.46
CA TYR A 28 7.44 27.50 -28.60
C TYR A 28 8.32 27.83 -29.82
N SER A 29 9.45 27.13 -29.96
CA SER A 29 10.33 27.29 -31.12
C SER A 29 9.56 27.07 -32.43
N TRP A 30 8.76 26.01 -32.51
CA TRP A 30 7.96 25.71 -33.70
C TRP A 30 6.89 26.76 -34.00
N ALA A 31 6.24 27.30 -32.97
CA ALA A 31 5.24 28.35 -33.13
C ALA A 31 5.85 29.65 -33.66
N THR A 32 7.09 29.98 -33.28
CA THR A 32 7.78 31.22 -33.68
C THR A 32 8.50 31.13 -35.02
N VAL A 33 9.15 30.01 -35.32
CA VAL A 33 9.93 29.80 -36.55
C VAL A 33 9.03 29.34 -37.70
N GLY A 34 7.84 28.82 -37.40
CA GLY A 34 6.91 28.29 -38.39
C GLY A 34 7.17 26.82 -38.69
N ILE A 35 6.10 26.01 -38.67
CA ILE A 35 6.19 24.56 -38.82
C ILE A 35 6.69 24.14 -40.21
N ASP A 36 6.47 24.97 -41.23
CA ASP A 36 6.86 24.70 -42.62
C ASP A 36 8.38 24.69 -42.80
N ILE A 37 9.13 25.64 -42.24
CA ILE A 37 10.60 25.69 -42.32
C ILE A 37 11.24 24.44 -41.68
N ILE A 38 10.56 23.91 -40.66
CA ILE A 38 10.98 22.76 -39.89
C ILE A 38 10.59 21.42 -40.58
N LEU A 39 9.54 21.42 -41.39
CA LEU A 39 9.07 20.27 -42.19
C LEU A 39 9.67 20.23 -43.62
N SER A 40 10.05 21.36 -44.20
CA SER A 40 10.48 21.50 -45.60
C SER A 40 11.97 21.20 -45.86
N GLY A 41 12.72 20.77 -44.84
CA GLY A 41 13.93 19.96 -45.03
C GLY A 41 15.14 20.63 -45.68
N SER A 42 15.38 21.94 -45.48
CA SER A 42 16.61 22.55 -45.99
C SER A 42 17.84 22.25 -45.12
N GLU A 43 17.70 22.01 -43.82
CA GLU A 43 18.77 21.49 -42.95
C GLU A 43 18.19 20.59 -41.83
N ALA A 44 18.20 19.27 -42.06
CA ALA A 44 17.80 18.18 -41.15
C ALA A 44 16.35 18.26 -40.61
N GLY A 45 15.48 17.34 -41.07
CA GLY A 45 14.04 17.35 -40.72
C GLY A 45 13.76 17.28 -39.21
N LEU A 46 12.51 17.57 -38.80
CA LEU A 46 12.02 17.54 -37.40
C LEU A 46 12.61 16.42 -36.54
N PHE A 47 12.50 15.19 -37.05
CA PHE A 47 12.95 14.00 -36.34
C PHE A 47 14.45 13.96 -36.17
N GLU A 48 15.20 14.46 -37.16
CA GLU A 48 16.64 14.48 -37.16
C GLU A 48 17.17 15.49 -36.13
N ASN A 49 16.59 16.70 -36.08
CA ASN A 49 16.95 17.70 -35.08
C ASN A 49 16.64 17.27 -33.64
N ILE A 50 15.50 16.62 -33.41
CA ILE A 50 15.15 16.06 -32.10
C ILE A 50 16.05 14.88 -31.74
N TYR A 51 16.31 13.98 -32.70
CA TYR A 51 17.09 12.77 -32.49
C TYR A 51 18.59 13.05 -32.29
N TYR A 52 19.13 14.07 -32.95
CA TYR A 52 20.52 14.52 -32.74
C TYR A 52 20.68 15.49 -31.57
N SER A 53 19.59 16.00 -31.01
CA SER A 53 19.64 16.85 -29.83
C SER A 53 20.32 16.13 -28.68
N LEU A 54 21.49 16.65 -28.26
CA LEU A 54 22.25 16.12 -27.15
C LEU A 54 21.39 16.03 -25.88
N TYR A 55 20.59 17.06 -25.63
CA TYR A 55 19.71 17.14 -24.45
C TYR A 55 18.62 16.07 -24.46
N PHE A 56 17.98 15.84 -25.62
CA PHE A 56 16.95 14.81 -25.74
C PHE A 56 17.51 13.40 -25.45
N LYS A 57 18.71 13.10 -25.96
CA LYS A 57 19.38 11.81 -25.67
C LYS A 57 19.61 11.60 -24.18
N TRP A 58 20.05 12.63 -23.46
CA TRP A 58 20.27 12.57 -22.01
C TRP A 58 18.97 12.43 -21.22
N ILE A 59 17.90 13.09 -21.64
CA ILE A 59 16.56 12.94 -21.04
C ILE A 59 16.09 11.50 -21.20
N VAL A 60 16.11 10.96 -22.42
CA VAL A 60 15.73 9.56 -22.70
C VAL A 60 16.58 8.57 -21.92
N PHE A 61 17.90 8.80 -21.84
CA PHE A 61 18.79 7.94 -21.06
C PHE A 61 18.44 7.96 -19.57
N ALA A 62 18.16 9.14 -19.01
CA ALA A 62 17.76 9.28 -17.62
C ALA A 62 16.40 8.62 -17.34
N ASP A 63 15.46 8.71 -18.27
CA ASP A 63 14.16 8.04 -18.17
C ASP A 63 14.30 6.52 -18.19
N ILE A 64 15.15 5.97 -19.06
CA ILE A 64 15.46 4.52 -19.08
C ILE A 64 16.10 4.10 -17.75
N LEU A 65 17.08 4.85 -17.26
CA LEU A 65 17.75 4.56 -15.99
C LEU A 65 16.76 4.59 -14.82
N TRP A 66 15.82 5.53 -14.84
CA TRP A 66 14.77 5.63 -13.84
C TRP A 66 13.81 4.44 -13.90
N ILE A 67 13.38 4.01 -15.08
CA ILE A 67 12.54 2.82 -15.28
C ILE A 67 13.24 1.56 -14.76
N VAL A 68 14.52 1.37 -15.07
CA VAL A 68 15.30 0.24 -14.54
C VAL A 68 15.32 0.26 -13.02
N SER A 69 15.55 1.44 -12.42
CA SER A 69 15.53 1.63 -10.97
C SER A 69 14.16 1.30 -10.35
N LEU A 70 13.07 1.67 -11.03
CA LEU A 70 11.70 1.33 -10.63
C LEU A 70 11.46 -0.18 -10.67
N ILE A 71 11.89 -0.87 -11.72
CA ILE A 71 11.74 -2.33 -11.85
C ILE A 71 12.50 -3.03 -10.72
N ILE A 72 13.74 -2.62 -10.45
CA ILE A 72 14.54 -3.15 -9.33
C ILE A 72 13.79 -2.94 -8.00
N PHE A 73 13.25 -1.74 -7.78
CA PHE A 73 12.46 -1.45 -6.59
C PHE A 73 11.25 -2.39 -6.45
N MET A 74 10.49 -2.59 -7.53
CA MET A 74 9.30 -3.45 -7.54
C MET A 74 9.66 -4.91 -7.23
N LEU A 75 10.75 -5.42 -7.82
CA LEU A 75 11.24 -6.78 -7.56
C LEU A 75 11.66 -6.97 -6.11
N GLN A 76 12.37 -5.99 -5.53
CA GLN A 76 12.77 -6.02 -4.11
C GLN A 76 11.58 -5.88 -3.15
N ARG A 77 10.48 -5.23 -3.56
CA ARG A 77 9.31 -4.97 -2.72
C ARG A 77 8.27 -6.11 -2.69
N LYS A 78 8.52 -7.25 -3.33
CA LYS A 78 7.57 -8.40 -3.37
C LYS A 78 7.00 -8.82 -1.99
N HIS A 79 7.68 -8.50 -0.89
CA HIS A 79 7.28 -8.84 0.48
C HIS A 79 6.68 -7.66 1.28
N PHE A 80 5.94 -6.75 0.65
CA PHE A 80 5.26 -5.68 1.39
C PHE A 80 4.09 -6.25 2.19
N LYS A 81 4.20 -6.21 3.53
CA LYS A 81 3.24 -6.79 4.48
C LYS A 81 3.00 -8.29 4.32
N THR A 82 3.99 -9.05 3.87
CA THR A 82 3.86 -10.51 3.76
C THR A 82 4.42 -11.26 4.97
N ASP A 83 4.75 -10.56 6.05
CA ASP A 83 5.20 -11.22 7.29
C ASP A 83 4.03 -12.01 7.89
N PRO A 84 4.09 -13.36 7.89
CA PRO A 84 3.06 -14.24 8.44
C PRO A 84 2.76 -13.94 9.92
N THR A 85 3.75 -13.41 10.64
CA THR A 85 3.66 -13.16 12.08
C THR A 85 3.03 -11.83 12.43
N GLN A 86 3.10 -10.84 11.53
CA GLN A 86 2.62 -9.47 11.79
C GLN A 86 1.38 -9.07 10.99
N HIS A 87 1.12 -9.72 9.85
CA HIS A 87 0.16 -9.25 8.87
C HIS A 87 -0.92 -10.25 8.49
N PHE A 88 -0.88 -11.45 9.05
CA PHE A 88 -1.91 -12.46 8.85
C PHE A 88 -2.68 -12.71 10.14
N LEU A 89 -3.95 -13.07 9.99
CA LEU A 89 -4.77 -13.55 11.10
C LEU A 89 -4.19 -14.90 11.55
N LYS A 90 -3.41 -14.88 12.63
CA LYS A 90 -2.84 -16.11 13.19
C LYS A 90 -3.89 -16.78 14.04
N TYR A 91 -4.19 -18.05 13.74
CA TYR A 91 -4.99 -18.88 14.62
C TYR A 91 -4.17 -19.14 15.89
N ASP A 92 -4.61 -18.57 17.01
CA ASP A 92 -4.02 -18.79 18.34
C ASP A 92 -5.10 -19.39 19.25
N PRO A 93 -5.22 -20.73 19.29
CA PRO A 93 -6.26 -21.39 20.05
C PRO A 93 -6.05 -21.24 21.56
N ILE A 94 -7.15 -21.04 22.28
CA ILE A 94 -7.13 -21.08 23.75
C ILE A 94 -6.98 -22.54 24.19
N ASN A 95 -5.77 -22.94 24.59
CA ASN A 95 -5.45 -24.33 24.97
C ASN A 95 -6.21 -24.81 26.22
N SER A 96 -6.55 -23.89 27.14
CA SER A 96 -7.28 -24.19 28.37
C SER A 96 -8.34 -23.13 28.58
N PRO A 97 -9.53 -23.28 27.97
CA PRO A 97 -10.58 -22.29 28.09
C PRO A 97 -11.14 -22.32 29.52
N LYS A 98 -11.18 -21.14 30.12
CA LYS A 98 -11.74 -20.88 31.45
C LYS A 98 -13.01 -20.07 31.27
N ILE A 99 -14.14 -20.70 31.54
CA ILE A 99 -15.47 -20.13 31.35
C ILE A 99 -16.01 -19.71 32.70
N CYS A 100 -16.44 -18.46 32.81
CA CYS A 100 -17.24 -17.96 33.91
C CYS A 100 -18.69 -17.85 33.43
N VAL A 101 -19.61 -18.53 34.09
CA VAL A 101 -21.05 -18.46 33.80
C VAL A 101 -21.67 -17.46 34.75
N THR A 102 -22.31 -16.42 34.23
CA THR A 102 -23.07 -15.46 35.05
C THR A 102 -24.57 -15.69 34.82
N ILE A 103 -25.30 -15.96 35.90
CA ILE A 103 -26.73 -16.26 35.87
C ILE A 103 -27.46 -15.15 36.64
N PRO A 104 -28.19 -14.24 35.97
CA PRO A 104 -29.13 -13.38 36.66
C PRO A 104 -30.31 -14.23 37.14
N ALA A 105 -30.66 -14.15 38.43
CA ALA A 105 -31.76 -14.90 39.03
C ALA A 105 -32.78 -13.94 39.66
N TYR A 106 -34.07 -14.26 39.53
CA TYR A 106 -35.18 -13.51 40.14
C TYR A 106 -36.28 -14.46 40.62
N ASN A 107 -36.38 -14.64 41.94
CA ASN A 107 -37.35 -15.56 42.56
C ASN A 107 -37.27 -17.01 42.02
N GLU A 108 -36.07 -17.46 41.62
CA GLU A 108 -35.79 -18.78 41.02
C GLU A 108 -35.13 -19.75 42.03
N GLN A 109 -35.46 -19.62 43.31
CA GLN A 109 -34.80 -20.37 44.39
C GLN A 109 -34.84 -21.89 44.17
N ASP A 110 -35.96 -22.41 43.66
CA ASP A 110 -36.18 -23.85 43.47
C ASP A 110 -35.45 -24.42 42.24
N SER A 111 -35.14 -23.59 41.23
CA SER A 111 -34.49 -24.02 39.98
C SER A 111 -32.99 -23.70 39.92
N ILE A 112 -32.55 -22.62 40.58
CA ILE A 112 -31.19 -22.10 40.46
C ILE A 112 -30.13 -23.09 40.94
N GLU A 113 -30.42 -23.89 41.97
CA GLU A 113 -29.49 -24.88 42.52
C GLU A 113 -29.12 -25.94 41.47
N GLN A 114 -30.13 -26.48 40.79
CA GLN A 114 -29.92 -27.49 39.75
C GLN A 114 -29.16 -26.90 38.57
N THR A 115 -29.51 -25.69 38.14
CA THR A 115 -28.84 -24.97 37.07
C THR A 115 -27.36 -24.72 37.38
N VAL A 116 -27.03 -24.26 38.58
CA VAL A 116 -25.63 -24.06 39.02
C VAL A 116 -24.86 -25.38 39.02
N LYS A 117 -25.44 -26.45 39.57
CA LYS A 117 -24.83 -27.79 39.57
C LYS A 117 -24.55 -28.31 38.18
N ASP A 118 -25.42 -28.03 37.21
CA ASP A 118 -25.24 -28.48 35.84
C ASP A 118 -24.15 -27.70 35.10
N PHE A 119 -24.02 -26.39 35.34
CA PHE A 119 -22.91 -25.61 34.79
C PHE A 119 -21.54 -25.97 35.38
N ILE A 120 -21.45 -26.25 36.68
CA ILE A 120 -20.18 -26.64 37.33
C ILE A 120 -19.64 -27.98 36.79
N LYS A 121 -20.52 -28.89 36.33
CA LYS A 121 -20.09 -30.17 35.75
C LYS A 121 -19.39 -30.03 34.39
N HIS A 122 -19.51 -28.88 33.72
CA HIS A 122 -18.85 -28.68 32.43
C HIS A 122 -17.33 -28.53 32.59
N ARG A 123 -16.56 -29.28 31.78
CA ARG A 123 -15.09 -29.38 31.85
C ARG A 123 -14.33 -28.05 31.83
N HIS A 124 -14.91 -27.00 31.26
CA HIS A 124 -14.25 -25.70 31.06
C HIS A 124 -14.84 -24.59 31.94
N VAL A 125 -15.86 -24.89 32.76
CA VAL A 125 -16.46 -23.91 33.67
C VAL A 125 -15.64 -23.85 34.94
N GLU A 126 -14.99 -22.71 35.18
CA GLU A 126 -14.20 -22.47 36.38
C GLU A 126 -15.02 -21.83 37.50
N SER A 127 -16.05 -21.05 37.15
CA SER A 127 -16.90 -20.37 38.12
C SER A 127 -18.32 -20.16 37.59
N VAL A 128 -19.27 -20.18 38.52
CA VAL A 128 -20.66 -19.79 38.28
C VAL A 128 -21.00 -18.68 39.27
N ILE A 129 -21.43 -17.53 38.76
CA ILE A 129 -21.83 -16.36 39.54
C ILE A 129 -23.34 -16.20 39.39
N VAL A 130 -24.06 -16.33 40.50
CA VAL A 130 -25.49 -16.03 40.55
C VAL A 130 -25.65 -14.58 40.99
N VAL A 131 -26.32 -13.78 40.16
CA VAL A 131 -26.62 -12.37 40.43
C VAL A 131 -28.08 -12.27 40.80
N ASP A 132 -28.35 -12.13 42.10
CA ASP A 132 -29.69 -11.90 42.62
C ASP A 132 -30.07 -10.42 42.47
N ASN A 133 -31.18 -10.18 41.79
CA ASN A 133 -31.78 -8.86 41.72
C ASN A 133 -32.59 -8.65 43.01
N LYS A 134 -31.96 -8.10 44.06
CA LYS A 134 -32.58 -7.71 45.34
C LYS A 134 -33.65 -6.60 45.19
N SER A 135 -34.61 -6.81 44.30
CA SER A 135 -35.72 -5.90 44.02
C SER A 135 -36.92 -6.16 44.93
#